data_AF-A0A933XAT2-F1
#
_entry.id   AF-A0A933XAT2-F1
#
_cell.length_a   1.000
_cell.length_b   1.000
_cell.length_c   1.000
_cell.angle_alpha   90.00
_cell.angle_beta   90.00
_cell.angle_gamma   90.00
#
_symmetry.space_group_name_H-M   'P 1'
#
loop_
_entity.id
_entity.type
_entity.pdbx_description
1 polymer ?
#
loop_
_entity_poly.entity_id
_entity_poly.type
_entity_poly.pdbx_seq_one_letter_code
_entity_poly.pdbx_strand_id
1 'polypeptide(L)'
;MKKLFLIFTLLSFSFTLNAQWVQMSNGMGTKFRIYSLGYCRNNIVAGAQNTINSATYTYVSSNNGVNWLQTTFTKVANCYITNDTFLLAGTSSGVYRSNDFGMNWSYYSISDKSISDFAKIGTTLFAAIGSFVYKSTNVGFTWSPSSDFNRFTRCLSVSGNELYSGTEVVSGNGGIYKSTNFGQNWTNSLNNAKVISIATNGPNIYAALIYVTGSIGRGVYLSTNSGQNWSPTSLNYLDIFTLAISGSNVIAGSDSGIFVTTNNGTTWAKKNQGFDTIPSINNLLIKNEFVFAGTWGKSVWRRSLSEIIGVQNISSKVPSAFSLKQNYPNPFNPSTSIEFDILTESDVLLKIFDVSGKEITTLVNEKLDEGSYIAEWNVGNYPSGIYFYTLSAENFSQTKKMILIK
;
A
#
# COMPACT_ATOMS: atom_id res chain seq x y z
N MET A 1 -62.50 -5.95 -15.43
CA MET A 1 -61.17 -5.99 -14.76
C MET A 1 -60.16 -5.24 -15.61
N LYS A 2 -59.79 -4.01 -15.24
CA LYS A 2 -58.70 -3.26 -15.90
C LYS A 2 -57.37 -3.69 -15.26
N LYS A 3 -56.45 -4.27 -16.04
CA LYS A 3 -55.09 -4.57 -15.58
C LYS A 3 -54.25 -3.30 -15.69
N LEU A 4 -53.79 -2.80 -14.55
CA LEU A 4 -52.83 -1.71 -14.43
C LEU A 4 -51.43 -2.28 -14.66
N PHE A 5 -50.76 -1.91 -15.75
CA PHE A 5 -49.34 -2.20 -15.94
C PHE A 5 -48.52 -1.10 -15.26
N LEU A 6 -47.88 -1.44 -14.14
CA LEU A 6 -46.84 -0.60 -13.54
C LEU A 6 -45.54 -0.84 -14.31
N ILE A 7 -45.09 0.16 -15.07
CA ILE A 7 -43.75 0.16 -15.67
C ILE A 7 -42.81 0.75 -14.61
N PHE A 8 -41.95 -0.09 -14.03
CA PHE A 8 -40.80 0.38 -13.27
C PHE A 8 -39.71 0.80 -14.25
N THR A 9 -39.58 2.09 -14.49
CA THR A 9 -38.38 2.66 -15.10
C THR A 9 -37.26 2.65 -14.06
N LEU A 10 -36.33 1.71 -14.21
CA LEU A 10 -35.06 1.75 -13.49
C LEU A 10 -34.24 2.92 -14.07
N LEU A 11 -34.30 4.09 -13.45
CA LEU A 11 -33.33 5.15 -13.72
C LEU A 11 -31.98 4.73 -13.10
N SER A 12 -31.12 4.09 -13.89
CA SER A 12 -29.72 3.94 -13.54
C SER A 12 -29.02 5.26 -13.79
N PHE A 13 -28.89 6.10 -12.76
CA PHE A 13 -27.89 7.16 -12.77
C PHE A 13 -26.52 6.51 -12.61
N SER A 14 -25.81 6.27 -13.71
CA SER A 14 -24.38 5.99 -13.65
C SER A 14 -23.66 7.30 -13.35
N PHE A 15 -23.61 7.70 -12.08
CA PHE A 15 -22.54 8.60 -11.66
C PHE A 15 -21.26 7.79 -11.80
N THR A 16 -20.42 8.14 -12.79
CA THR A 16 -19.04 7.65 -12.84
C THR A 16 -18.34 8.23 -11.62
N LEU A 17 -18.33 7.48 -10.52
CA LEU A 17 -17.61 7.88 -9.31
C LEU A 17 -16.12 8.11 -9.67
N ASN A 18 -15.55 9.19 -9.15
CA ASN A 18 -14.11 9.42 -9.22
C ASN A 18 -13.39 8.25 -8.53
N ALA A 19 -12.20 7.90 -9.03
CA ALA A 19 -11.34 6.91 -8.40
C ALA A 19 -10.99 7.40 -6.99
N GLN A 20 -11.42 6.67 -5.98
CA GLN A 20 -11.36 7.15 -4.60
C GLN A 20 -11.32 6.01 -3.58
N TRP A 21 -10.85 6.34 -2.39
CA TRP A 21 -10.93 5.45 -1.23
C TRP A 21 -12.36 5.32 -0.76
N VAL A 22 -12.76 4.10 -0.43
CA VAL A 22 -14.06 3.79 0.16
C VAL A 22 -13.84 3.18 1.54
N GLN A 23 -14.53 3.72 2.55
CA GLN A 23 -14.45 3.20 3.90
C GLN A 23 -15.09 1.81 3.96
N MET A 24 -14.33 0.84 4.45
CA MET A 24 -14.69 -0.58 4.54
C MET A 24 -14.96 -0.92 6.00
N SER A 25 -16.06 -0.39 6.54
CA SER A 25 -16.36 -0.43 7.98
C SER A 25 -17.58 -1.28 8.33
N ASN A 26 -18.25 -1.92 7.37
CA ASN A 26 -19.45 -2.71 7.68
C ASN A 26 -19.12 -3.87 8.62
N GLY A 27 -19.84 -3.98 9.74
CA GLY A 27 -19.58 -4.93 10.83
C GLY A 27 -18.46 -4.55 11.81
N MET A 28 -17.51 -3.70 11.40
CA MET A 28 -16.46 -3.17 12.30
C MET A 28 -16.90 -1.88 13.00
N GLY A 29 -17.59 -0.98 12.28
CA GLY A 29 -17.82 0.40 12.71
C GLY A 29 -16.73 1.35 12.19
N THR A 30 -16.93 2.66 12.37
CA THR A 30 -16.11 3.69 11.71
C THR A 30 -14.97 4.23 12.57
N LYS A 31 -14.96 3.96 13.88
CA LYS A 31 -14.07 4.57 14.88
C LYS A 31 -13.07 3.59 15.49
N PHE A 32 -12.26 2.97 14.64
CA PHE A 32 -11.21 2.03 15.05
C PHE A 32 -9.83 2.48 14.60
N ARG A 33 -8.83 2.29 15.48
CA ARG A 33 -7.41 2.27 15.14
C ARG A 33 -7.07 0.90 14.61
N ILE A 34 -6.49 0.84 13.42
CA ILE A 34 -6.03 -0.40 12.80
C ILE A 34 -4.52 -0.50 12.98
N TYR A 35 -4.08 -1.43 13.82
CA TYR A 35 -2.66 -1.62 14.13
C TYR A 35 -1.95 -2.40 13.05
N SER A 36 -2.62 -3.42 12.51
CA SER A 36 -2.06 -4.29 11.49
C SER A 36 -3.15 -4.87 10.62
N LEU A 37 -2.81 -5.08 9.35
CA LEU A 37 -3.57 -5.88 8.41
C LEU A 37 -2.71 -7.09 8.02
N GLY A 38 -3.37 -8.22 7.80
CA GLY A 38 -2.76 -9.44 7.31
C GLY A 38 -3.75 -10.20 6.44
N TYR A 39 -3.32 -11.31 5.87
CA TYR A 39 -4.23 -12.15 5.10
C TYR A 39 -3.81 -13.62 5.11
N CYS A 40 -4.79 -14.50 4.92
CA CYS A 40 -4.59 -15.91 4.66
C CYS A 40 -5.58 -16.35 3.60
N ARG A 41 -5.07 -16.86 2.47
CA ARG A 41 -5.86 -17.14 1.28
C ARG A 41 -6.64 -15.90 0.82
N ASN A 42 -7.97 -15.94 0.93
CA ASN A 42 -8.87 -14.85 0.55
C ASN A 42 -9.33 -14.01 1.76
N ASN A 43 -9.05 -14.46 2.98
CA ASN A 43 -9.44 -13.74 4.18
C ASN A 43 -8.42 -12.67 4.50
N ILE A 44 -8.91 -11.48 4.81
CA ILE A 44 -8.14 -10.37 5.34
C ILE A 44 -8.43 -10.29 6.84
N VAL A 45 -7.38 -10.09 7.64
CA VAL A 45 -7.49 -9.94 9.09
C VAL A 45 -7.02 -8.54 9.50
N ALA A 46 -7.68 -7.96 10.48
CA ALA A 46 -7.34 -6.64 11.02
C ALA A 46 -7.25 -6.70 12.54
N GLY A 47 -6.09 -6.31 13.09
CA GLY A 47 -5.95 -6.04 14.53
C GLY A 47 -6.43 -4.62 14.81
N ALA A 48 -7.47 -4.46 15.62
CA ALA A 48 -8.18 -3.19 15.79
C ALA A 48 -8.43 -2.83 17.25
N GLN A 49 -8.44 -1.52 17.55
CA GLN A 49 -8.85 -0.97 18.82
C GLN A 49 -9.95 0.08 18.61
N ASN A 50 -11.04 -0.05 19.36
CA ASN A 50 -12.12 0.94 19.37
C ASN A 50 -11.64 2.23 20.05
N THR A 51 -11.82 3.38 19.40
CA THR A 51 -11.30 4.66 19.91
C THR A 51 -12.09 5.24 21.08
N ILE A 52 -13.28 4.72 21.38
CA ILE A 52 -14.17 5.24 22.42
C ILE A 52 -13.93 4.51 23.74
N ASN A 53 -13.94 3.18 23.73
CA ASN A 53 -13.84 2.37 24.94
C ASN A 53 -12.50 1.61 25.05
N SER A 54 -11.57 1.82 24.12
CA SER A 54 -10.26 1.16 24.06
C SER A 54 -10.29 -0.37 23.93
N ALA A 55 -11.46 -0.97 23.67
CA ALA A 55 -11.60 -2.40 23.49
C ALA A 55 -10.89 -2.87 22.23
N THR A 56 -10.23 -4.02 22.32
CA THR A 56 -9.36 -4.57 21.29
C THR A 56 -9.91 -5.86 20.73
N TYR A 57 -9.89 -5.99 19.41
CA TYR A 57 -10.43 -7.15 18.71
C TYR A 57 -9.64 -7.44 17.44
N THR A 58 -9.67 -8.69 17.00
CA THR A 58 -9.36 -9.04 15.62
C THR A 58 -10.64 -9.19 14.81
N TYR A 59 -10.65 -8.56 13.64
CA TYR A 59 -11.71 -8.70 12.65
C TYR A 59 -11.23 -9.49 11.44
N VAL A 60 -12.15 -10.19 10.78
CA VAL A 60 -11.89 -10.97 9.56
C VAL A 60 -12.87 -10.56 8.47
N SER A 61 -12.40 -10.43 7.25
CA SER A 61 -13.24 -10.27 6.06
C SER A 61 -12.91 -11.33 5.02
N SER A 62 -13.93 -12.05 4.56
CA SER A 62 -13.83 -13.06 3.49
C SER A 62 -14.27 -12.54 2.12
N ASN A 63 -14.64 -11.27 2.02
CA ASN A 63 -15.19 -10.63 0.82
C ASN A 63 -14.47 -9.32 0.49
N ASN A 64 -13.14 -9.35 0.50
CA ASN A 64 -12.28 -8.21 0.15
C ASN A 64 -12.54 -6.96 0.99
N GLY A 65 -12.84 -7.11 2.27
CA GLY A 65 -13.07 -5.99 3.19
C GLY A 65 -14.47 -5.39 3.14
N VAL A 66 -15.41 -5.90 2.31
CA VAL A 66 -16.77 -5.32 2.26
C VAL A 66 -17.49 -5.50 3.59
N ASN A 67 -17.40 -6.68 4.19
CA ASN A 67 -17.96 -6.99 5.51
C ASN A 67 -16.87 -7.53 6.43
N TRP A 68 -16.89 -7.09 7.69
CA TRP A 68 -15.97 -7.52 8.73
C TRP A 68 -16.71 -8.21 9.86
N LEU A 69 -16.25 -9.40 10.21
CA LEU A 69 -16.72 -10.16 11.36
C LEU A 69 -15.73 -9.99 12.51
N GLN A 70 -16.23 -9.55 13.66
CA GLN A 70 -15.45 -9.54 14.90
C GLN A 70 -15.23 -10.98 15.38
N THR A 71 -13.99 -11.33 15.73
CA THR A 71 -13.67 -12.63 16.34
C THR A 71 -13.73 -12.56 17.87
N THR A 72 -13.61 -13.71 18.53
CA THR A 72 -13.47 -13.80 19.99
C THR A 72 -12.07 -13.45 20.49
N PHE A 73 -11.11 -13.24 19.57
CA PHE A 73 -9.74 -12.89 19.93
C PHE A 73 -9.66 -11.41 20.32
N THR A 74 -9.43 -11.18 21.61
CA THR A 74 -9.46 -9.84 22.23
C THR A 74 -8.09 -9.15 22.27
N LYS A 75 -7.04 -9.76 21.72
CA LYS A 75 -5.71 -9.15 21.65
C LYS A 75 -5.53 -8.46 20.30
N VAL A 76 -4.84 -7.33 20.29
CA VAL A 76 -4.39 -6.70 19.05
C VAL A 76 -3.11 -7.39 18.59
N ALA A 77 -3.09 -7.83 17.33
CA ALA A 77 -1.86 -8.20 16.67
C ALA A 77 -1.12 -6.95 16.20
N ASN A 78 0.18 -6.88 16.47
CA ASN A 78 1.10 -5.89 15.92
C ASN A 78 1.48 -6.23 14.47
N CYS A 79 1.52 -7.52 14.15
CA CYS A 79 1.91 -8.04 12.85
C CYS A 79 1.31 -9.43 12.61
N TYR A 80 1.27 -9.82 11.34
CA TYR A 80 0.82 -11.14 10.92
C TYR A 80 1.81 -11.75 9.94
N ILE A 81 1.93 -13.07 9.96
CA ILE A 81 2.61 -13.83 8.91
C ILE A 81 1.83 -15.08 8.54
N THR A 82 1.84 -15.45 7.27
CA THR A 82 1.04 -16.55 6.71
C THR A 82 1.92 -17.60 6.04
N ASN A 83 1.43 -18.83 6.00
CA ASN A 83 1.98 -19.92 5.20
C ASN A 83 0.87 -20.60 4.38
N ASP A 84 -0.07 -19.80 3.87
CA ASP A 84 -1.27 -20.16 3.07
C ASP A 84 -2.32 -21.06 3.75
N THR A 85 -1.94 -21.77 4.80
CA THR A 85 -2.77 -22.74 5.52
C THR A 85 -3.07 -22.30 6.95
N PHE A 86 -2.26 -21.42 7.53
CA PHE A 86 -2.45 -20.86 8.85
C PHE A 86 -1.91 -19.43 8.90
N LEU A 87 -2.30 -18.72 9.95
CA LEU A 87 -1.75 -17.42 10.34
C LEU A 87 -1.05 -17.50 11.68
N LEU A 88 0.03 -16.74 11.81
CA LEU A 88 0.58 -16.35 13.11
C LEU A 88 0.35 -14.86 13.32
N ALA A 89 -0.08 -14.50 14.52
CA ALA A 89 -0.23 -13.14 14.99
C ALA A 89 0.81 -12.87 16.07
N GLY A 90 1.62 -11.84 15.85
CA GLY A 90 2.55 -11.33 16.83
C GLY A 90 1.83 -10.28 17.67
N THR A 91 1.76 -10.49 18.98
CA THR A 91 1.07 -9.58 19.90
C THR A 91 2.04 -8.98 20.90
N SER A 92 1.55 -8.10 21.78
CA SER A 92 2.31 -7.63 22.95
C SER A 92 2.62 -8.71 23.99
N SER A 93 2.01 -9.90 23.86
CA SER A 93 2.04 -10.96 24.87
C SER A 93 2.41 -12.35 24.32
N GLY A 94 2.93 -12.40 23.09
CA GLY A 94 3.32 -13.65 22.45
C GLY A 94 2.77 -13.88 21.05
N VAL A 95 3.02 -15.09 20.55
CA VAL A 95 2.57 -15.56 19.24
C VAL A 95 1.30 -16.39 19.38
N TYR A 96 0.28 -16.03 18.60
CA TYR A 96 -0.99 -16.74 18.50
C TYR A 96 -1.13 -17.31 17.10
N ARG A 97 -1.82 -18.45 16.97
CA ARG A 97 -2.01 -19.15 15.70
C ARG A 97 -3.50 -19.31 15.40
N SER A 98 -3.85 -19.11 14.13
CA SER A 98 -5.15 -19.48 13.57
C SER A 98 -4.96 -20.53 12.47
N ASN A 99 -5.72 -21.62 12.53
CA ASN A 99 -5.73 -22.69 11.52
C ASN A 99 -6.97 -22.62 10.61
N ASP A 100 -7.79 -21.59 10.77
CA ASP A 100 -9.08 -21.39 10.11
C ASP A 100 -9.17 -19.98 9.52
N PHE A 101 -8.06 -19.54 8.93
CA PHE A 101 -7.98 -18.32 8.12
C PHE A 101 -8.35 -17.05 8.89
N GLY A 102 -7.97 -16.98 10.17
CA GLY A 102 -8.11 -15.83 11.04
C GLY A 102 -9.35 -15.82 11.93
N MET A 103 -10.21 -16.82 11.84
CA MET A 103 -11.50 -16.85 12.55
C MET A 103 -11.35 -17.16 14.04
N ASN A 104 -10.53 -18.17 14.38
CA ASN A 104 -10.21 -18.54 15.76
C ASN A 104 -8.71 -18.51 16.00
N TRP A 105 -8.32 -18.10 17.21
CA TRP A 105 -6.93 -17.92 17.61
C TRP A 105 -6.66 -18.61 18.93
N SER A 106 -5.54 -19.33 19.01
CA SER A 106 -5.04 -19.90 20.26
C SER A 106 -3.61 -19.41 20.50
N TYR A 107 -3.21 -19.34 21.77
CA TYR A 107 -1.79 -19.18 22.11
C TYR A 107 -0.99 -20.29 21.42
N TYR A 108 0.21 -19.97 20.93
CA TYR A 108 1.01 -20.91 20.17
C TYR A 108 2.45 -21.01 20.67
N SER A 109 3.14 -19.88 20.85
CA SER A 109 4.53 -19.87 21.33
C SER A 109 4.92 -18.49 21.87
N ILE A 110 6.07 -18.44 22.57
CA ILE A 110 6.66 -17.24 23.18
C ILE A 110 5.67 -16.55 24.12
N SER A 111 5.75 -16.78 25.44
CA SER A 111 4.95 -16.03 26.41
C SER A 111 5.62 -14.70 26.79
N ASP A 112 4.81 -13.70 27.13
CA ASP A 112 5.22 -12.45 27.79
C ASP A 112 6.32 -11.66 27.08
N LYS A 113 6.38 -11.79 25.74
CA LYS A 113 7.23 -10.95 24.90
C LYS A 113 6.38 -10.29 23.83
N SER A 114 6.71 -9.03 23.54
CA SER A 114 6.10 -8.28 22.45
C SER A 114 6.79 -8.60 21.14
N ILE A 115 6.02 -9.04 20.14
CA ILE A 115 6.49 -9.24 18.78
C ILE A 115 6.18 -7.97 18.01
N SER A 116 7.21 -7.32 17.48
CA SER A 116 7.07 -6.11 16.65
C SER A 116 6.71 -6.47 15.21
N ASP A 117 7.39 -7.47 14.65
CA ASP A 117 7.24 -7.85 13.25
C ASP A 117 7.72 -9.29 12.99
N PHE A 118 7.30 -9.85 11.84
CA PHE A 118 7.76 -11.13 11.35
C PHE A 118 8.38 -11.02 9.95
N ALA A 119 9.31 -11.92 9.66
CA ALA A 119 9.84 -12.14 8.32
C ALA A 119 10.01 -13.63 8.04
N LYS A 120 10.14 -14.00 6.77
CA LYS A 120 10.31 -15.40 6.34
C LYS A 120 11.31 -15.50 5.20
N ILE A 121 12.26 -16.44 5.32
CA ILE A 121 13.18 -16.83 4.26
C ILE A 121 13.06 -18.34 4.08
N GLY A 122 12.57 -18.78 2.91
CA GLY A 122 12.23 -20.18 2.69
C GLY A 122 11.21 -20.68 3.73
N THR A 123 11.55 -21.71 4.49
CA THR A 123 10.71 -22.25 5.59
C THR A 123 11.04 -21.64 6.96
N THR A 124 12.10 -20.84 7.06
CA THR A 124 12.54 -20.23 8.31
C THR A 124 11.73 -18.97 8.60
N LEU A 125 11.21 -18.87 9.82
CA LEU A 125 10.55 -17.67 10.31
C LEU A 125 11.49 -16.86 11.20
N PHE A 126 11.35 -15.55 11.15
CA PHE A 126 12.03 -14.60 12.01
C PHE A 126 11.01 -13.73 12.73
N ALA A 127 11.27 -13.42 14.01
CA ALA A 127 10.43 -12.55 14.82
C ALA A 127 11.29 -11.46 15.47
N ALA A 128 10.89 -10.21 15.31
CA ALA A 128 11.48 -9.08 16.03
C ALA A 128 10.88 -9.02 17.44
N ILE A 129 11.72 -9.16 18.46
CA ILE A 129 11.32 -9.21 19.86
C ILE A 129 12.20 -8.28 20.68
N GLY A 130 11.71 -7.06 20.92
CA GLY A 130 12.46 -6.00 21.59
C GLY A 130 13.75 -5.69 20.83
N SER A 131 14.89 -5.86 21.50
CA SER A 131 16.21 -5.61 20.91
C SER A 131 16.78 -6.74 20.05
N PHE A 132 16.10 -7.88 19.94
CA PHE A 132 16.65 -9.08 19.32
C PHE A 132 15.78 -9.60 18.18
N VAL A 133 16.41 -10.32 17.25
CA VAL A 133 15.72 -11.11 16.24
C VAL A 133 15.79 -12.58 16.63
N TYR A 134 14.64 -13.24 16.69
CA TYR A 134 14.55 -14.68 16.96
C TYR A 134 14.27 -15.43 15.66
N LYS A 135 14.73 -16.67 15.59
CA LYS A 135 14.57 -17.57 14.46
C LYS A 135 13.78 -18.82 14.86
N SER A 136 12.92 -19.29 13.97
CA SER A 136 12.25 -20.59 14.08
C SER A 136 12.41 -21.38 12.79
N THR A 137 12.79 -22.66 12.93
CA THR A 137 12.92 -23.63 11.84
C THR A 137 11.82 -24.69 11.86
N ASN A 138 10.90 -24.62 12.82
CA ASN A 138 9.79 -25.56 13.01
C ASN A 138 8.45 -24.82 12.99
N VAL A 139 8.29 -23.91 12.03
CA VAL A 139 7.00 -23.25 11.75
C VAL A 139 6.48 -22.48 12.97
N GLY A 140 7.38 -21.78 13.66
CA GLY A 140 7.06 -20.91 14.78
C GLY A 140 6.73 -21.63 16.09
N PHE A 141 6.96 -22.94 16.21
CA PHE A 141 6.69 -23.68 17.44
C PHE A 141 7.73 -23.36 18.53
N THR A 142 9.02 -23.35 18.17
CA THR A 142 10.10 -22.90 19.05
C THR A 142 10.93 -21.81 18.38
N TRP A 143 11.53 -20.96 19.21
CA TRP A 143 12.28 -19.80 18.77
C TRP A 143 13.61 -19.70 19.53
N SER A 144 14.69 -19.47 18.80
CA SER A 144 16.02 -19.21 19.37
C SER A 144 16.50 -17.81 18.96
N PRO A 145 17.23 -17.08 19.81
CA PRO A 145 17.90 -15.85 19.38
C PRO A 145 18.76 -16.09 18.16
N SER A 146 18.71 -15.19 17.19
CA SER A 146 19.42 -15.33 15.93
C SER A 146 20.89 -14.91 16.02
N SER A 147 21.27 -14.12 17.02
CA SER A 147 22.64 -13.63 17.33
C SER A 147 22.59 -12.67 18.52
N ASP A 148 23.74 -12.08 18.90
CA ASP A 148 23.84 -10.98 19.88
C ASP A 148 23.35 -9.62 19.35
N PHE A 149 22.53 -9.62 18.29
CA PHE A 149 21.93 -8.42 17.75
C PHE A 149 21.11 -7.71 18.84
N ASN A 150 21.62 -6.59 19.35
CA ASN A 150 21.02 -5.82 20.44
C ASN A 150 20.65 -4.42 19.96
N ARG A 151 19.60 -4.36 19.13
CA ARG A 151 19.03 -3.13 18.57
C ARG A 151 17.51 -3.26 18.54
N PHE A 152 16.81 -2.30 19.16
CA PHE A 152 15.35 -2.33 19.25
C PHE A 152 14.73 -2.37 17.85
N THR A 153 14.20 -3.53 17.46
CA THR A 153 13.74 -3.79 16.10
C THR A 153 12.26 -3.44 15.97
N ARG A 154 11.95 -2.61 14.97
CA ARG A 154 10.60 -2.16 14.64
C ARG A 154 9.99 -2.97 13.50
N CYS A 155 10.78 -3.26 12.48
CA CYS A 155 10.31 -4.00 11.31
C CYS A 155 11.39 -4.96 10.80
N LEU A 156 10.94 -6.02 10.15
CA LEU A 156 11.76 -6.96 9.43
C LEU A 156 11.30 -7.01 7.97
N SER A 157 12.25 -7.14 7.05
CA SER A 157 11.93 -7.30 5.63
C SER A 157 12.95 -8.21 4.97
N VAL A 158 12.59 -8.78 3.83
CA VAL A 158 13.40 -9.77 3.12
C VAL A 158 13.54 -9.36 1.66
N SER A 159 14.76 -9.42 1.14
CA SER A 159 15.01 -9.40 -0.30
C SER A 159 15.85 -10.60 -0.70
N GLY A 160 15.28 -11.51 -1.49
CA GLY A 160 15.91 -12.80 -1.78
C GLY A 160 16.17 -13.59 -0.48
N ASN A 161 17.45 -13.87 -0.19
CA ASN A 161 17.89 -14.53 1.04
C ASN A 161 18.49 -13.56 2.07
N GLU A 162 18.36 -12.24 1.85
CA GLU A 162 18.89 -11.20 2.71
C GLU A 162 17.79 -10.70 3.65
N LEU A 163 18.10 -10.65 4.94
CA LEU A 163 17.21 -10.16 5.98
C LEU A 163 17.59 -8.73 6.36
N TYR A 164 16.60 -7.85 6.44
CA TYR A 164 16.75 -6.46 6.85
C TYR A 164 16.00 -6.22 8.15
N SER A 165 16.63 -5.49 9.07
CA SER A 165 16.04 -5.04 10.32
C SER A 165 16.05 -3.52 10.34
N GLY A 166 14.88 -2.92 10.44
CA GLY A 166 14.71 -1.51 10.72
C GLY A 166 14.55 -1.29 12.22
N THR A 167 15.36 -0.39 12.78
CA THR A 167 15.45 -0.23 14.24
C THR A 167 14.99 1.15 14.70
N GLU A 168 14.67 1.23 16.00
CA GLU A 168 14.57 2.50 16.71
C GLU A 168 15.95 3.18 16.81
N VAL A 169 15.96 4.48 17.06
CA VAL A 169 17.17 5.21 17.49
C VAL A 169 17.19 5.25 19.02
N VAL A 170 18.12 4.50 19.62
CA VAL A 170 18.35 4.51 21.08
C VAL A 170 19.78 4.99 21.31
N SER A 171 19.94 6.09 22.05
CA SER A 171 21.24 6.69 22.35
C SER A 171 22.11 6.95 21.11
N GLY A 172 21.49 7.51 20.05
CA GLY A 172 22.17 7.83 18.79
C GLY A 172 22.53 6.62 17.93
N ASN A 173 22.11 5.40 18.31
CA ASN A 173 22.35 4.19 17.54
C ASN A 173 21.01 3.64 17.00
N GLY A 174 20.89 3.57 15.68
CA GLY A 174 19.73 3.02 14.99
C GLY A 174 19.93 3.04 13.48
N GLY A 175 18.96 2.49 12.75
CA GLY A 175 18.90 2.55 11.30
C GLY A 175 18.53 1.21 10.70
N ILE A 176 19.21 0.83 9.63
CA ILE A 176 18.97 -0.42 8.93
C ILE A 176 20.19 -1.32 9.13
N TYR A 177 19.92 -2.56 9.51
CA TYR A 177 20.92 -3.61 9.57
C TYR A 177 20.54 -4.71 8.60
N LYS A 178 21.54 -5.27 7.92
CA LYS A 178 21.41 -6.32 6.92
C LYS A 178 22.09 -7.60 7.40
N SER A 179 21.47 -8.74 7.16
CA SER A 179 22.07 -10.06 7.35
C SER A 179 21.98 -10.88 6.07
N THR A 180 23.08 -11.53 5.69
CA THR A 180 23.18 -12.43 4.53
C THR A 180 23.26 -13.90 4.94
N ASN A 181 23.21 -14.19 6.25
CA ASN A 181 23.40 -15.52 6.82
C ASN A 181 22.29 -15.86 7.82
N PHE A 182 21.04 -15.58 7.45
CA PHE A 182 19.84 -15.91 8.24
C PHE A 182 19.89 -15.36 9.68
N GLY A 183 20.33 -14.11 9.83
CA GLY A 183 20.32 -13.36 11.08
C GLY A 183 21.46 -13.69 12.06
N GLN A 184 22.44 -14.52 11.66
CA GLN A 184 23.60 -14.86 12.49
C GLN A 184 24.57 -13.68 12.66
N ASN A 185 24.80 -12.92 11.59
CA ASN A 185 25.60 -11.71 11.61
C ASN A 185 24.82 -10.56 10.96
N TRP A 186 25.04 -9.35 11.47
CA TRP A 186 24.39 -8.14 11.01
C TRP A 186 25.41 -7.06 10.70
N THR A 187 25.31 -6.47 9.52
CA THR A 187 26.11 -5.32 9.10
C THR A 187 25.21 -4.09 9.04
N ASN A 188 25.69 -2.95 9.52
CA ASN A 188 24.96 -1.70 9.34
C ASN A 188 24.86 -1.36 7.84
N SER A 189 23.68 -0.92 7.42
CA SER A 189 23.33 -0.54 6.05
C SER A 189 22.92 0.94 5.96
N LEU A 190 22.24 1.44 6.99
CA LEU A 190 21.91 2.86 7.15
C LEU A 190 22.08 3.22 8.64
N ASN A 191 22.73 4.34 8.94
CA ASN A 191 22.96 4.80 10.32
C ASN A 191 21.99 5.92 10.72
N ASN A 192 21.79 6.11 12.02
CA ASN A 192 21.12 7.26 12.62
C ASN A 192 19.73 7.52 12.03
N ALA A 193 18.98 6.46 11.76
CA ALA A 193 17.63 6.54 11.21
C ALA A 193 16.65 5.77 12.09
N LYS A 194 15.47 6.35 12.35
CA LYS A 194 14.37 5.63 12.98
C LYS A 194 13.51 5.02 11.88
N VAL A 195 13.61 3.71 11.72
CA VAL A 195 13.02 3.01 10.58
C VAL A 195 11.76 2.28 11.02
N ILE A 196 10.63 2.66 10.44
CA ILE A 196 9.31 2.14 10.83
C ILE A 196 8.86 1.00 9.92
N SER A 197 9.19 1.06 8.63
CA SER A 197 8.79 0.04 7.65
C SER A 197 9.86 -0.09 6.57
N ILE A 198 10.04 -1.30 6.04
CA ILE A 198 10.93 -1.58 4.92
C ILE A 198 10.16 -2.39 3.87
N ALA A 199 10.21 -1.94 2.62
CA ALA A 199 9.66 -2.67 1.47
C ALA A 199 10.77 -2.96 0.44
N THR A 200 10.73 -4.13 -0.17
CA THR A 200 11.79 -4.64 -1.05
C THR A 200 11.23 -5.06 -2.41
N ASN A 201 11.97 -4.78 -3.47
CA ASN A 201 11.74 -5.32 -4.81
C ASN A 201 13.09 -5.58 -5.48
N GLY A 202 13.57 -6.83 -5.35
CA GLY A 202 14.91 -7.20 -5.79
C GLY A 202 15.98 -6.33 -5.11
N PRO A 203 16.91 -5.71 -5.86
CA PRO A 203 17.96 -4.88 -5.25
C PRO A 203 17.43 -3.54 -4.72
N ASN A 204 16.20 -3.14 -5.08
CA ASN A 204 15.60 -1.90 -4.61
C ASN A 204 14.98 -2.09 -3.22
N ILE A 205 15.40 -1.27 -2.27
CA ILE A 205 14.92 -1.30 -0.89
C ILE A 205 14.47 0.10 -0.50
N TYR A 206 13.23 0.19 -0.05
CA TYR A 206 12.60 1.42 0.41
C TYR A 206 12.48 1.37 1.92
N ALA A 207 12.90 2.44 2.58
CA ALA A 207 12.81 2.58 4.02
C ALA A 207 11.97 3.80 4.38
N ALA A 208 10.96 3.59 5.22
CA ALA A 208 10.13 4.62 5.79
C ALA A 208 10.73 5.09 7.11
N LEU A 209 11.07 6.38 7.16
CA LEU A 209 11.67 7.04 8.31
C LEU A 209 10.70 8.07 8.87
N ILE A 210 10.76 8.23 10.20
CA ILE A 210 10.07 9.31 10.91
C ILE A 210 11.08 10.18 11.65
N TYR A 211 10.68 11.40 11.97
CA TYR A 211 11.58 12.39 12.53
C TYR A 211 11.97 12.05 13.97
N VAL A 212 13.27 12.16 14.21
CA VAL A 212 13.87 12.16 15.55
C VAL A 212 14.97 13.22 15.54
N THR A 213 15.04 14.02 16.59
CA THR A 213 16.09 15.04 16.75
C THR A 213 17.48 14.42 16.67
N GLY A 214 18.37 14.99 15.85
CA GLY A 214 19.76 14.52 15.69
C GLY A 214 19.95 13.30 14.77
N SER A 215 18.91 12.91 14.02
CA SER A 215 18.92 11.78 13.08
C SER A 215 18.87 12.24 11.62
N ILE A 216 19.00 11.29 10.69
CA ILE A 216 18.67 11.48 9.27
C ILE A 216 17.22 11.99 9.15
N GLY A 217 16.96 12.81 8.12
CA GLY A 217 15.62 13.38 7.86
C GLY A 217 14.52 12.31 7.71
N ARG A 218 13.29 12.70 8.03
CA ARG A 218 12.09 11.86 7.82
C ARG A 218 11.71 11.77 6.34
N GLY A 219 10.98 10.72 5.98
CA GLY A 219 10.51 10.47 4.61
C GLY A 219 10.81 9.06 4.13
N VAL A 220 10.85 8.87 2.80
CA VAL A 220 11.26 7.60 2.18
C VAL A 220 12.69 7.70 1.65
N TYR A 221 13.51 6.72 2.02
CA TYR A 221 14.86 6.51 1.50
C TYR A 221 14.87 5.28 0.59
N LEU A 222 15.69 5.33 -0.45
CA LEU A 222 15.86 4.26 -1.43
C LEU A 222 17.33 3.81 -1.47
N SER A 223 17.53 2.51 -1.46
CA SER A 223 18.74 1.87 -1.95
C SER A 223 18.44 1.11 -3.23
N THR A 224 19.27 1.26 -4.27
CA THR A 224 19.16 0.51 -5.54
C THR A 224 20.19 -0.62 -5.66
N ASN A 225 20.97 -0.85 -4.60
CA ASN A 225 22.09 -1.79 -4.57
C ASN A 225 22.06 -2.65 -3.31
N SER A 226 20.88 -3.15 -2.96
CA SER A 226 20.65 -4.09 -1.84
C SER A 226 21.13 -3.57 -0.49
N GLY A 227 20.98 -2.27 -0.23
CA GLY A 227 21.30 -1.61 1.03
C GLY A 227 22.77 -1.24 1.20
N GLN A 228 23.58 -1.17 0.14
CA GLN A 228 24.96 -0.69 0.24
C GLN A 228 25.01 0.84 0.35
N ASN A 229 24.19 1.54 -0.45
CA ASN A 229 24.06 3.00 -0.43
C ASN A 229 22.58 3.39 -0.40
N TRP A 230 22.29 4.54 0.21
CA TRP A 230 20.94 5.08 0.37
C TRP A 230 20.88 6.54 -0.06
N SER A 231 19.80 6.91 -0.74
CA SER A 231 19.48 8.30 -1.06
C SER A 231 18.06 8.65 -0.60
N PRO A 232 17.80 9.89 -0.15
CA PRO A 232 16.43 10.34 0.08
C PRO A 232 15.67 10.39 -1.26
N THR A 233 14.40 10.05 -1.22
CA THR A 233 13.47 10.30 -2.34
C THR A 233 12.90 11.72 -2.27
N SER A 234 12.07 12.12 -3.24
CA SER A 234 11.37 13.42 -3.16
C SER A 234 10.28 13.47 -2.08
N LEU A 235 9.85 12.33 -1.53
CA LEU A 235 8.97 12.27 -0.35
C LEU A 235 9.80 12.41 0.94
N ASN A 236 10.34 13.61 1.13
CA ASN A 236 11.09 14.01 2.31
C ASN A 236 10.24 14.93 3.21
N TYR A 237 10.63 15.06 4.48
CA TYR A 237 9.95 15.91 5.47
C TYR A 237 8.50 15.50 5.83
N LEU A 238 8.12 14.24 5.58
CA LEU A 238 6.87 13.63 6.05
C LEU A 238 7.16 12.38 6.87
N ASP A 239 6.37 12.14 7.92
CA ASP A 239 6.50 10.95 8.75
C ASP A 239 5.81 9.77 8.07
N ILE A 240 6.58 8.77 7.66
CA ILE A 240 6.07 7.59 6.96
C ILE A 240 5.98 6.41 7.92
N PHE A 241 4.79 5.83 8.04
CA PHE A 241 4.52 4.76 9.00
C PHE A 241 4.48 3.37 8.35
N THR A 242 4.24 3.29 7.05
CA THR A 242 4.07 2.00 6.37
C THR A 242 4.39 2.13 4.88
N LEU A 243 4.97 1.07 4.33
CA LEU A 243 5.22 0.93 2.90
C LEU A 243 4.58 -0.37 2.40
N ALA A 244 3.95 -0.31 1.23
CA ALA A 244 3.55 -1.48 0.47
C ALA A 244 4.09 -1.39 -0.95
N ILE A 245 4.39 -2.54 -1.57
CA ILE A 245 5.01 -2.61 -2.89
C ILE A 245 4.23 -3.53 -3.82
N SER A 246 4.08 -3.14 -5.08
CA SER A 246 3.46 -3.93 -6.13
C SER A 246 4.24 -3.75 -7.43
N GLY A 247 5.03 -4.76 -7.80
CA GLY A 247 6.01 -4.62 -8.88
C GLY A 247 7.02 -3.51 -8.53
N SER A 248 7.23 -2.57 -9.44
CA SER A 248 8.10 -1.39 -9.21
C SER A 248 7.42 -0.24 -8.44
N ASN A 249 6.11 -0.34 -8.17
CA ASN A 249 5.35 0.76 -7.58
C ASN A 249 5.35 0.67 -6.06
N VAL A 250 5.55 1.80 -5.39
CA VAL A 250 5.58 1.89 -3.92
C VAL A 250 4.46 2.80 -3.45
N ILE A 251 3.76 2.34 -2.41
CA ILE A 251 2.68 3.07 -1.74
C ILE A 251 3.15 3.35 -0.31
N ALA A 252 3.16 4.61 0.07
CA ALA A 252 3.55 5.09 1.39
C ALA A 252 2.35 5.63 2.16
N GLY A 253 2.18 5.17 3.39
CA GLY A 253 1.21 5.70 4.34
C GLY A 253 1.89 6.63 5.34
N SER A 254 1.34 7.83 5.52
CA SER A 254 1.88 8.86 6.42
C SER A 254 0.81 9.41 7.37
N ASP A 255 1.16 10.44 8.14
CA ASP A 255 0.21 11.26 8.91
C ASP A 255 -0.72 12.09 8.02
N SER A 256 -0.34 12.29 6.76
CA SER A 256 -0.97 13.16 5.77
C SER A 256 -1.57 12.37 4.61
N GLY A 257 -1.93 11.11 4.87
CA GLY A 257 -2.61 10.23 3.92
C GLY A 257 -1.65 9.33 3.14
N ILE A 258 -1.93 9.15 1.85
CA ILE A 258 -1.30 8.14 1.01
C ILE A 258 -0.59 8.78 -0.18
N PHE A 259 0.64 8.32 -0.42
CA PHE A 259 1.50 8.76 -1.51
C PHE A 259 1.94 7.56 -2.33
N VAL A 260 1.99 7.70 -3.65
CA VAL A 260 2.40 6.63 -4.56
C VAL A 260 3.50 7.09 -5.48
N THR A 261 4.51 6.25 -5.68
CA THR A 261 5.52 6.43 -6.71
C THR A 261 5.56 5.23 -7.65
N THR A 262 5.79 5.50 -8.93
CA THR A 262 6.00 4.50 -9.98
C THR A 262 7.37 4.63 -10.63
N ASN A 263 8.20 5.56 -10.17
CA ASN A 263 9.49 5.92 -10.73
C ASN A 263 10.60 5.98 -9.68
N ASN A 264 10.60 4.97 -8.79
CA ASN A 264 11.58 4.80 -7.72
C ASN A 264 11.73 6.02 -6.80
N GLY A 265 10.64 6.72 -6.52
CA GLY A 265 10.61 7.86 -5.61
C GLY A 265 11.17 9.16 -6.18
N THR A 266 11.40 9.25 -7.49
CA THR A 266 11.75 10.52 -8.14
C THR A 266 10.61 11.52 -7.97
N THR A 267 9.37 11.08 -8.12
CA THR A 267 8.15 11.84 -7.80
C THR A 267 7.15 10.95 -7.03
N TRP A 268 6.24 11.61 -6.32
CA TRP A 268 5.17 10.96 -5.56
C TRP A 268 3.84 11.68 -5.79
N ALA A 269 2.81 10.92 -6.13
CA ALA A 269 1.44 11.43 -6.27
C ALA A 269 0.66 11.23 -4.97
N LYS A 270 -0.04 12.27 -4.50
CA LYS A 270 -1.02 12.15 -3.43
C LYS A 270 -2.25 11.39 -3.94
N LYS A 271 -2.72 10.41 -3.16
CA LYS A 271 -3.87 9.56 -3.51
C LYS A 271 -4.88 9.57 -2.38
N ASN A 272 -5.38 10.75 -2.01
CA ASN A 272 -6.26 10.98 -0.85
C ASN A 272 -7.75 11.15 -1.19
N GLN A 273 -8.13 11.02 -2.47
CA GLN A 273 -9.50 11.18 -2.94
C GLN A 273 -10.42 10.19 -2.19
N GLY A 274 -11.57 10.68 -1.70
CA GLY A 274 -12.55 9.90 -0.94
C GLY A 274 -12.43 10.00 0.59
N PHE A 275 -11.33 10.55 1.13
CA PHE A 275 -11.25 10.83 2.58
C PHE A 275 -11.94 12.16 2.93
N ASP A 276 -12.98 12.13 3.78
CA ASP A 276 -13.61 13.36 4.31
C ASP A 276 -12.66 14.21 5.16
N THR A 277 -11.76 13.53 5.86
CA THR A 277 -10.60 14.15 6.53
C THR A 277 -9.48 13.17 6.41
N ILE A 278 -8.33 13.65 5.94
CA ILE A 278 -7.15 12.84 5.70
C ILE A 278 -6.73 12.16 7.02
N PRO A 279 -6.76 10.83 7.10
CA PRO A 279 -6.34 10.11 8.30
C PRO A 279 -4.83 9.83 8.27
N SER A 280 -4.26 9.61 9.46
CA SER A 280 -2.97 8.93 9.56
C SER A 280 -3.12 7.46 9.15
N ILE A 281 -2.23 7.01 8.27
CA ILE A 281 -2.21 5.67 7.70
C ILE A 281 -1.18 4.85 8.46
N ASN A 282 -1.66 3.93 9.30
CA ASN A 282 -0.81 3.13 10.17
C ASN A 282 -0.34 1.83 9.50
N ASN A 283 -1.14 1.26 8.59
CA ASN A 283 -0.78 0.02 7.91
C ASN A 283 -1.35 -0.03 6.49
N LEU A 284 -0.59 -0.60 5.55
CA LEU A 284 -1.02 -0.85 4.18
C LEU A 284 -0.94 -2.35 3.87
N LEU A 285 -1.95 -2.85 3.16
CA LEU A 285 -1.98 -4.22 2.65
C LEU A 285 -2.44 -4.23 1.19
N ILE A 286 -1.72 -4.93 0.33
CA ILE A 286 -2.13 -5.17 -1.05
C ILE A 286 -2.63 -6.61 -1.16
N LYS A 287 -3.89 -6.79 -1.57
CA LYS A 287 -4.49 -8.11 -1.76
C LYS A 287 -5.66 -8.05 -2.74
N ASN A 288 -5.78 -9.07 -3.59
CA ASN A 288 -6.91 -9.25 -4.52
C ASN A 288 -7.20 -8.00 -5.36
N GLU A 289 -6.16 -7.41 -5.97
CA GLU A 289 -6.27 -6.19 -6.80
C GLU A 289 -6.73 -4.93 -6.04
N PHE A 290 -6.73 -4.97 -4.70
CA PHE A 290 -7.04 -3.82 -3.86
C PHE A 290 -5.85 -3.45 -2.99
N VAL A 291 -5.82 -2.16 -2.64
CA VAL A 291 -5.01 -1.64 -1.54
C VAL A 291 -5.95 -1.36 -0.38
N PHE A 292 -5.59 -1.86 0.80
CA PHE A 292 -6.26 -1.62 2.05
C PHE A 292 -5.40 -0.71 2.92
N ALA A 293 -6.02 0.33 3.46
CA ALA A 293 -5.39 1.26 4.38
C ALA A 293 -6.02 1.11 5.77
N GLY A 294 -5.22 0.64 6.73
CA GLY A 294 -5.53 0.67 8.14
C GLY A 294 -5.19 2.04 8.71
N THR A 295 -6.18 2.74 9.27
CA THR A 295 -6.01 4.12 9.73
C THR A 295 -5.97 4.24 11.25
N TRP A 296 -5.43 5.35 11.74
CA TRP A 296 -5.43 5.70 13.16
C TRP A 296 -6.74 6.36 13.59
N GLY A 297 -7.84 5.60 13.58
CA GLY A 297 -9.12 6.02 14.14
C GLY A 297 -10.28 6.15 13.16
N LYS A 298 -10.06 5.86 11.86
CA LYS A 298 -11.10 5.83 10.82
C LYS A 298 -11.26 4.44 10.19
N SER A 299 -10.87 3.39 10.91
CA SER A 299 -11.04 1.98 10.50
C SER A 299 -10.30 1.64 9.19
N VAL A 300 -10.76 0.63 8.44
CA VAL A 300 -10.15 0.19 7.19
C VAL A 300 -10.76 0.92 5.99
N TRP A 301 -9.93 1.31 5.04
CA TRP A 301 -10.33 1.87 3.75
C TRP A 301 -9.78 1.01 2.62
N ARG A 302 -10.42 1.05 1.46
CA ARG A 302 -10.00 0.29 0.28
C ARG A 302 -10.08 1.12 -0.99
N ARG A 303 -9.11 0.93 -1.89
CA ARG A 303 -9.12 1.46 -3.27
C ARG A 303 -8.59 0.38 -4.24
N SER A 304 -8.99 0.44 -5.51
CA SER A 304 -8.45 -0.44 -6.54
C SER A 304 -6.95 -0.18 -6.73
N LEU A 305 -6.17 -1.26 -6.86
CA LEU A 305 -4.74 -1.19 -7.12
C LEU A 305 -4.46 -0.63 -8.52
N SER A 306 -5.25 -0.99 -9.54
CA SER A 306 -5.05 -0.46 -10.89
C SER A 306 -5.33 1.03 -10.96
N GLU A 307 -6.35 1.52 -10.24
CA GLU A 307 -6.65 2.95 -10.16
C GLU A 307 -5.56 3.74 -9.42
N ILE A 308 -5.00 3.18 -8.35
CA ILE A 308 -4.04 3.91 -7.52
C ILE A 308 -2.67 4.07 -8.21
N ILE A 309 -2.27 3.12 -9.06
CA ILE A 309 -0.98 3.13 -9.78
C ILE A 309 -1.11 3.47 -11.28
N GLY A 310 -2.32 3.49 -11.84
CA GLY A 310 -2.56 3.65 -13.28
C GLY A 310 -2.26 5.04 -13.83
N VAL A 311 -2.33 6.07 -12.97
CA VAL A 311 -1.99 7.45 -13.31
C VAL A 311 -0.70 7.83 -12.59
N GLN A 312 0.35 8.04 -13.37
CA GLN A 312 1.69 8.26 -12.84
C GLN A 312 2.04 9.73 -12.93
N ASN A 313 2.44 10.33 -11.81
CA ASN A 313 3.05 11.66 -11.82
C ASN A 313 4.51 11.52 -12.27
N ILE A 314 4.89 12.15 -13.38
CA ILE A 314 6.26 12.10 -13.93
C ILE A 314 7.04 13.39 -13.66
N SER A 315 6.35 14.47 -13.29
CA SER A 315 6.97 15.70 -12.84
C SER A 315 6.04 16.46 -11.92
N SER A 316 6.58 16.98 -10.81
CA SER A 316 5.90 17.92 -9.91
C SER A 316 6.20 19.38 -10.23
N LYS A 317 6.89 19.66 -11.36
CA LYS A 317 7.10 21.03 -11.81
C LYS A 317 5.78 21.56 -12.36
N VAL A 318 5.37 22.73 -11.89
CA VAL A 318 4.16 23.42 -12.37
C VAL A 318 4.29 23.68 -13.88
N PRO A 319 3.43 23.08 -14.73
CA PRO A 319 3.40 23.35 -16.17
C PRO A 319 2.95 24.79 -16.45
N SER A 320 3.27 25.33 -17.63
CA SER A 320 2.82 26.68 -18.02
C SER A 320 1.36 26.74 -18.49
N ALA A 321 0.78 25.60 -18.86
CA ALA A 321 -0.60 25.45 -19.31
C ALA A 321 -1.07 24.00 -19.16
N PHE A 322 -2.39 23.80 -19.17
CA PHE A 322 -2.95 22.47 -19.42
C PHE A 322 -2.57 22.00 -20.83
N SER A 323 -2.23 20.71 -20.97
CA SER A 323 -1.84 20.15 -22.27
C SER A 323 -2.18 18.66 -22.37
N LEU A 324 -2.56 18.20 -23.55
CA LEU A 324 -2.64 16.78 -23.89
C LEU A 324 -1.62 16.48 -24.98
N LYS A 325 -0.72 15.51 -24.76
CA LYS A 325 0.33 15.15 -25.72
C LYS A 325 -0.12 14.02 -26.66
N GLN A 326 0.61 13.86 -27.76
CA GLN A 326 0.39 12.73 -28.65
C GLN A 326 0.79 11.44 -27.94
N ASN A 327 -0.06 10.41 -28.00
CA ASN A 327 0.24 9.12 -27.42
C ASN A 327 1.48 8.50 -28.08
N TYR A 328 2.28 7.76 -27.31
CA TYR A 328 3.45 7.04 -27.82
C TYR A 328 3.49 5.60 -27.29
N PRO A 329 3.74 4.60 -28.17
CA PRO A 329 3.87 4.72 -29.63
C PRO A 329 2.54 5.09 -30.32
N ASN A 330 2.60 5.61 -31.55
CA ASN A 330 1.44 5.77 -32.42
C ASN A 330 1.86 5.63 -33.89
N PRO A 331 1.45 4.56 -34.60
CA PRO A 331 0.55 3.49 -34.17
C PRO A 331 1.09 2.61 -33.02
N PHE A 332 0.22 1.88 -32.32
CA PHE A 332 0.60 1.06 -31.17
C PHE A 332 0.01 -0.36 -31.19
N ASN A 333 0.68 -1.28 -30.48
CA ASN A 333 0.24 -2.66 -30.23
C ASN A 333 1.03 -3.29 -29.05
N PRO A 334 0.41 -3.85 -28.00
CA PRO A 334 -0.98 -3.68 -27.56
C PRO A 334 -1.13 -2.53 -26.55
N SER A 335 -0.11 -1.71 -26.29
CA SER A 335 -0.21 -0.61 -25.34
C SER A 335 0.42 0.69 -25.84
N THR A 336 -0.10 1.80 -25.31
CA THR A 336 0.41 3.16 -25.52
C THR A 336 0.33 3.95 -24.24
N SER A 337 1.19 4.95 -24.11
CA SER A 337 1.13 5.93 -23.04
C SER A 337 0.60 7.25 -23.53
N ILE A 338 -0.18 7.93 -22.69
CA ILE A 338 -0.77 9.25 -22.94
C ILE A 338 -0.25 10.20 -21.86
N GLU A 339 0.57 11.17 -22.27
CA GLU A 339 1.07 12.21 -21.38
C GLU A 339 0.17 13.46 -21.43
N PHE A 340 0.02 14.10 -20.27
CA PHE A 340 -0.72 15.34 -20.13
C PHE A 340 -0.21 16.20 -18.97
N ASP A 341 -0.48 17.49 -19.04
CA ASP A 341 -0.05 18.49 -18.06
C ASP A 341 -1.26 19.13 -17.38
N ILE A 342 -1.20 19.24 -16.06
CA ILE A 342 -2.20 19.85 -15.18
C ILE A 342 -1.59 21.12 -14.58
N LEU A 343 -2.14 22.28 -14.94
CA LEU A 343 -1.60 23.60 -14.52
C LEU A 343 -1.87 23.89 -13.04
N THR A 344 -3.06 23.53 -12.56
CA THR A 344 -3.51 23.77 -11.19
C THR A 344 -4.35 22.57 -10.75
N GLU A 345 -4.46 22.35 -9.44
CA GLU A 345 -5.24 21.24 -8.88
C GLU A 345 -6.65 21.22 -9.47
N SER A 346 -7.03 20.12 -10.14
CA SER A 346 -8.27 20.04 -10.93
C SER A 346 -8.87 18.64 -10.88
N ASP A 347 -10.18 18.53 -11.09
CA ASP A 347 -10.81 17.25 -11.45
C ASP A 347 -10.44 16.90 -12.90
N VAL A 348 -9.74 15.78 -13.10
CA VAL A 348 -9.20 15.37 -14.39
C VAL A 348 -9.92 14.15 -14.93
N LEU A 349 -10.39 14.26 -16.16
CA LEU A 349 -11.05 13.19 -16.90
C LEU A 349 -10.30 12.90 -18.21
N LEU A 350 -9.81 11.67 -18.37
CA LEU A 350 -9.21 11.19 -19.62
C LEU A 350 -10.02 9.99 -20.13
N LYS A 351 -10.71 10.18 -21.25
CA LYS A 351 -11.59 9.17 -21.85
C LYS A 351 -11.10 8.74 -23.22
N ILE A 352 -11.38 7.49 -23.57
CA ILE A 352 -11.13 6.90 -24.89
C ILE A 352 -12.44 6.67 -25.61
N PHE A 353 -12.49 6.97 -26.90
CA PHE A 353 -13.65 6.85 -27.77
C PHE A 353 -13.29 6.11 -29.07
N ASP A 354 -14.26 5.40 -29.64
CA ASP A 354 -14.14 4.88 -31.01
C ASP A 354 -14.48 5.94 -32.08
N VAL A 355 -14.38 5.56 -33.36
CA VAL A 355 -14.66 6.45 -34.50
C VAL A 355 -16.10 6.97 -34.56
N SER A 356 -17.05 6.33 -33.88
CA SER A 356 -18.44 6.78 -33.80
C SER A 356 -18.68 7.76 -32.66
N GLY A 357 -17.66 8.03 -31.84
CA GLY A 357 -17.76 8.85 -30.64
C GLY A 357 -18.28 8.09 -29.42
N LYS A 358 -18.40 6.76 -29.48
CA LYS A 358 -18.80 5.94 -28.34
C LYS A 358 -17.65 5.83 -27.35
N GLU A 359 -17.92 6.11 -26.08
CA GLU A 359 -16.95 5.90 -25.00
C GLU A 359 -16.60 4.42 -24.88
N ILE A 360 -15.29 4.13 -24.93
CA ILE A 360 -14.72 2.79 -24.79
C ILE A 360 -14.27 2.54 -23.36
N THR A 361 -13.54 3.50 -22.77
CA THR A 361 -13.08 3.42 -21.38
C THR A 361 -12.70 4.79 -20.85
N THR A 362 -12.74 4.94 -19.53
CA THR A 362 -12.14 6.06 -18.81
C THR A 362 -10.80 5.61 -18.22
N LEU A 363 -9.71 6.32 -18.50
CA LEU A 363 -8.37 6.04 -17.98
C LEU A 363 -8.04 6.83 -16.72
N VAL A 364 -8.54 8.06 -16.64
CA VAL A 364 -8.35 8.97 -15.52
C VAL A 364 -9.70 9.54 -15.16
N ASN A 365 -10.07 9.45 -13.89
CA ASN A 365 -11.25 10.11 -13.32
C ASN A 365 -10.95 10.44 -11.86
N GLU A 366 -10.03 11.37 -11.62
CA GLU A 366 -9.63 11.74 -10.26
C GLU A 366 -9.13 13.18 -10.21
N LYS A 367 -9.16 13.75 -9.01
CA LYS A 367 -8.56 15.06 -8.73
C LYS A 367 -7.04 14.92 -8.69
N LEU A 368 -6.33 15.70 -9.50
CA LEU A 368 -4.87 15.69 -9.59
C LEU A 368 -4.29 17.04 -9.21
N ASP A 369 -3.17 17.04 -8.47
CA ASP A 369 -2.35 18.23 -8.19
C ASP A 369 -1.71 18.74 -9.49
N GLU A 370 -1.15 19.96 -9.48
CA GLU A 370 -0.37 20.47 -10.60
C GLU A 370 0.85 19.59 -10.91
N GLY A 371 1.14 19.40 -12.20
CA GLY A 371 2.26 18.57 -12.65
C GLY A 371 2.01 17.90 -13.99
N SER A 372 2.98 17.08 -14.39
CA SER A 372 2.91 16.26 -15.60
C SER A 372 2.61 14.82 -15.23
N TYR A 373 1.70 14.21 -15.98
CA TYR A 373 1.20 12.87 -15.73
C TYR A 373 1.26 12.02 -16.99
N ILE A 374 1.28 10.71 -16.78
CA ILE A 374 1.17 9.70 -17.83
C ILE A 374 0.15 8.64 -17.41
N ALA A 375 -0.74 8.29 -18.33
CA ALA A 375 -1.68 7.19 -18.20
C ALA A 375 -1.39 6.16 -19.30
N GLU A 376 -1.37 4.88 -18.95
CA GLU A 376 -1.21 3.80 -19.91
C GLU A 376 -2.57 3.27 -20.36
N TRP A 377 -2.71 2.99 -21.65
CA TRP A 377 -3.83 2.24 -22.19
C TRP A 377 -3.34 0.93 -22.82
N ASN A 378 -3.74 -0.19 -22.23
CA ASN A 378 -3.58 -1.52 -22.81
C ASN A 378 -4.92 -1.97 -23.41
N VAL A 379 -4.94 -2.18 -24.71
CA VAL A 379 -6.18 -2.37 -25.50
C VAL A 379 -6.74 -3.79 -25.46
N GLY A 380 -6.05 -4.75 -24.85
CA GLY A 380 -6.52 -6.14 -24.77
C GLY A 380 -7.09 -6.65 -26.10
N ASN A 381 -8.41 -6.88 -26.15
CA ASN A 381 -9.11 -7.43 -27.31
C ASN A 381 -9.81 -6.42 -28.22
N TYR A 382 -9.61 -5.11 -28.05
CA TYR A 382 -10.20 -4.12 -28.96
C TYR A 382 -9.70 -4.29 -30.42
N PRO A 383 -10.54 -4.03 -31.44
CA PRO A 383 -10.18 -4.19 -32.85
C PRO A 383 -9.20 -3.11 -33.31
N SER A 384 -8.34 -3.44 -34.29
CA SER A 384 -7.49 -2.45 -34.96
C SER A 384 -8.35 -1.33 -35.56
N GLY A 385 -7.84 -0.10 -35.52
CA GLY A 385 -8.60 1.04 -36.00
C GLY A 385 -8.13 2.36 -35.40
N ILE A 386 -8.90 3.40 -35.71
CA ILE A 386 -8.70 4.73 -35.18
C ILE A 386 -9.50 4.86 -33.88
N TYR A 387 -8.86 5.44 -32.86
CA TYR A 387 -9.50 5.82 -31.62
C TYR A 387 -9.20 7.29 -31.32
N PHE A 388 -10.03 7.89 -30.49
CA PHE A 388 -9.85 9.24 -30.00
C PHE A 388 -9.70 9.22 -28.49
N TYR A 389 -8.95 10.16 -27.95
CA TYR A 389 -8.83 10.36 -26.52
C TYR A 389 -8.96 11.83 -26.18
N THR A 390 -9.76 12.11 -25.15
CA THR A 390 -10.11 13.46 -24.73
C THR A 390 -9.72 13.65 -23.28
N LEU A 391 -8.90 14.68 -23.03
CA LEU A 391 -8.61 15.18 -21.70
C LEU A 391 -9.53 16.35 -21.40
N SER A 392 -10.15 16.36 -20.23
CA SER A 392 -10.92 17.48 -19.70
C SER A 392 -10.48 17.78 -18.27
N ALA A 393 -10.22 19.06 -17.99
CA ALA A 393 -9.87 19.57 -16.67
C ALA A 393 -10.26 21.05 -16.61
N GLU A 394 -11.05 21.45 -15.61
CA GLU A 394 -11.58 22.83 -15.53
C GLU A 394 -12.25 23.27 -16.85
N ASN A 395 -11.82 24.40 -17.42
CA ASN A 395 -12.27 24.92 -18.72
C ASN A 395 -11.43 24.41 -19.91
N PHE A 396 -10.46 23.53 -19.67
CA PHE A 396 -9.63 22.93 -20.72
C PHE A 396 -10.25 21.63 -21.23
N SER A 397 -10.35 21.51 -22.56
CA SER A 397 -10.68 20.24 -23.22
C SER A 397 -9.88 20.10 -24.51
N GLN A 398 -9.19 18.97 -24.68
CA GLN A 398 -8.43 18.68 -25.88
C GLN A 398 -8.63 17.22 -26.28
N THR A 399 -8.83 16.98 -27.58
CA THR A 399 -8.95 15.64 -28.16
C THR A 399 -7.81 15.37 -29.13
N LYS A 400 -7.29 14.15 -29.11
CA LYS A 400 -6.28 13.65 -30.05
C LYS A 400 -6.67 12.28 -30.60
N LYS A 401 -6.03 11.92 -31.71
CA LYS A 401 -6.26 10.67 -32.46
C LYS A 401 -5.12 9.69 -32.23
N MET A 402 -5.42 8.42 -32.10
CA MET A 402 -4.45 7.32 -32.04
C MET A 402 -4.86 6.16 -32.95
N ILE A 403 -3.90 5.32 -33.32
CA ILE A 403 -4.08 4.21 -34.27
C ILE A 403 -3.62 2.92 -33.60
N LEU A 404 -4.56 1.99 -33.37
CA LEU A 404 -4.26 0.62 -32.94
C LEU A 404 -4.03 -0.26 -34.18
N ILE A 405 -2.90 -0.93 -34.25
CA ILE A 405 -2.59 -1.94 -35.27
C ILE A 405 -2.44 -3.29 -34.57
N LYS A 406 -2.97 -4.37 -35.15
CA LYS A 406 -2.71 -5.73 -34.67
C LYS A 406 -1.87 -6.48 -35.69
#